data_AF-A0A9P0D3S3-F1
#
_entry.id   AF-A0A9P0D3S3-F1
#
_cell.length_a   1.000
_cell.length_b   1.000
_cell.length_c   1.000
_cell.angle_alpha   90.00
_cell.angle_beta   90.00
_cell.angle_gamma   90.00
#
_symmetry.space_group_name_H-M   'P 1'
#
loop_
_entity.id
_entity.type
_entity.pdbx_description
1 polymer ?
#
loop_
_entity_poly.entity_id
_entity_poly.type
_entity_poly.pdbx_seq_one_letter_code
_entity_poly.pdbx_strand_id
1 'polypeptide(L)'
;MKAKPQERESQEIGSCLFHFIKNLPEHITKIVAYSDACGSQNKNKNISKLFMHIVHTTHIERIDHTFCESGHSYMECDRSFALIKKVHKMDDFLSFKSLNEFVKDPKKDTENQVIKWRQTKWFSYRKNTTYQFFFKSTLQEEFPFFTSEKCTKHVGRPSRNITLEPRNKQFCKIKYQKWENLQQLLDFIPPIFHEFYTGLPHEEKVGRNKKIQIAPSPSASTSLATPEKQEDDGLVSDYD
;
A
#
# COMPACT_ATOMS: atom_id res chain seq x y z
N MET A 1 -1.25 1.56 8.92
CA MET A 1 -0.09 0.82 8.37
C MET A 1 0.29 1.44 7.04
N LYS A 2 1.48 2.06 6.94
CA LYS A 2 1.94 2.75 5.72
C LYS A 2 2.40 1.70 4.70
N ALA A 3 1.84 1.72 3.48
CA ALA A 3 2.31 0.90 2.37
C ALA A 3 3.77 1.25 2.04
N LYS A 4 4.60 0.28 1.68
CA LYS A 4 6.00 0.54 1.30
C LYS A 4 6.02 1.45 0.05
N PRO A 5 7.02 2.33 -0.15
CA PRO A 5 7.08 3.21 -1.32
C PRO A 5 6.90 2.47 -2.66
N GLN A 6 7.42 1.24 -2.74
CA GLN A 6 7.32 0.38 -3.91
C GLN A 6 5.90 -0.16 -4.19
N GLU A 7 5.07 -0.27 -3.15
CA GLU A 7 3.66 -0.66 -3.29
C GLU A 7 2.79 0.52 -3.73
N ARG A 8 3.32 1.75 -3.65
CA ARG A 8 2.57 2.96 -4.02
C ARG A 8 2.33 3.05 -5.52
N GLU A 9 3.39 2.88 -6.30
CA GLU A 9 3.33 3.03 -7.75
C GLU A 9 2.48 1.94 -8.39
N SER A 10 2.64 0.68 -7.96
CA SER A 10 1.79 -0.44 -8.40
C SER A 10 0.31 -0.25 -8.10
N GLN A 11 -0.06 0.37 -6.98
CA GLN A 11 -1.45 0.71 -6.67
C GLN A 11 -1.98 1.80 -7.61
N GLU A 12 -1.19 2.84 -7.88
CA GLU A 12 -1.58 3.91 -8.80
C GLU A 12 -1.81 3.35 -10.21
N ILE A 13 -0.84 2.60 -10.74
CA ILE A 13 -0.93 1.93 -12.05
C ILE A 13 -2.12 0.95 -12.10
N GLY A 14 -2.24 0.10 -11.09
CA GLY A 14 -3.33 -0.87 -11.05
C GLY A 14 -4.71 -0.23 -10.97
N SER A 15 -4.84 0.94 -10.34
CA SER A 15 -6.11 1.66 -10.27
C SER A 15 -6.54 2.18 -11.63
N CYS A 16 -5.60 2.80 -12.37
CA CYS A 16 -5.83 3.23 -13.74
C CYS A 16 -6.23 2.05 -14.63
N LEU A 17 -5.52 0.93 -14.50
CA LEU A 17 -5.77 -0.28 -15.27
C LEU A 17 -7.13 -0.90 -14.94
N PHE A 18 -7.50 -0.95 -13.67
CA PHE A 18 -8.81 -1.45 -13.23
C PHE A 18 -9.94 -0.60 -13.78
N HIS A 19 -9.82 0.72 -13.69
CA HIS A 19 -10.80 1.66 -14.23
C HIS A 19 -10.95 1.48 -15.75
N PHE A 20 -9.83 1.42 -16.48
CA PHE A 20 -9.83 1.17 -17.91
C PHE A 20 -10.56 -0.14 -18.27
N ILE A 21 -10.20 -1.25 -17.63
CA ILE A 21 -10.76 -2.58 -17.94
C ILE A 21 -12.25 -2.66 -17.57
N LYS A 22 -12.68 -2.02 -16.48
CA LYS A 22 -14.10 -1.97 -16.10
C LYS A 22 -14.98 -1.22 -17.09
N ASN A 23 -14.42 -0.26 -17.82
CA ASN A 23 -15.12 0.52 -18.83
C ASN A 23 -15.01 -0.09 -20.24
N LEU A 24 -14.37 -1.26 -20.40
CA LEU A 24 -14.31 -1.93 -21.69
C LEU A 24 -15.69 -2.49 -22.10
N PRO A 25 -16.03 -2.45 -23.38
CA PRO A 25 -17.23 -3.09 -23.91
C PRO A 25 -17.35 -4.58 -23.54
N GLU A 26 -18.58 -5.06 -23.34
CA GLU A 26 -18.88 -6.45 -22.92
C GLU A 26 -18.42 -7.52 -23.92
N HIS A 27 -18.28 -7.18 -25.20
CA HIS A 27 -17.81 -8.11 -26.23
C HIS A 27 -16.31 -8.42 -26.13
N ILE A 28 -15.53 -7.59 -25.42
CA ILE A 28 -14.10 -7.82 -25.23
C ILE A 28 -13.92 -8.82 -24.10
N THR A 29 -13.55 -10.05 -24.41
CA THR A 29 -13.36 -11.12 -23.42
C THR A 29 -11.89 -11.46 -23.16
N LYS A 30 -10.97 -10.99 -24.01
CA LYS A 30 -9.54 -11.31 -23.96
C LYS A 30 -8.71 -10.04 -23.99
N ILE A 31 -7.75 -9.94 -23.08
CA ILE A 31 -6.82 -8.82 -22.99
C ILE A 31 -5.40 -9.35 -23.12
N VAL A 32 -4.62 -8.72 -23.99
CA VAL A 32 -3.17 -8.95 -24.09
C VAL A 32 -2.48 -7.67 -23.65
N ALA A 33 -1.76 -7.74 -22.53
CA ALA A 33 -1.05 -6.64 -21.93
C ALA A 33 0.46 -6.84 -22.15
N TYR A 34 1.12 -5.79 -22.65
CA TYR A 34 2.57 -5.73 -22.75
C TYR A 34 3.08 -4.69 -21.74
N SER A 35 4.12 -5.03 -20.99
CA SER A 35 4.69 -4.10 -20.01
C SER A 35 6.19 -4.26 -19.91
N ASP A 36 6.84 -3.23 -19.38
CA ASP A 36 8.21 -3.35 -18.92
C ASP A 36 8.29 -4.28 -17.70
N ALA A 37 9.48 -4.83 -17.44
CA ALA A 37 9.71 -5.72 -16.30
C ALA A 37 9.89 -4.98 -14.96
N CYS A 38 9.41 -3.73 -14.84
CA CYS A 38 9.63 -2.91 -13.65
C CYS A 38 8.91 -3.47 -12.42
N GLY A 39 9.68 -3.87 -11.41
CA GLY A 39 9.16 -4.53 -10.21
C GLY A 39 8.36 -3.62 -9.27
N SER A 40 8.51 -2.29 -9.34
CA SER A 40 7.69 -1.37 -8.53
C SER A 40 6.33 -1.07 -9.14
N GLN A 41 6.22 -1.13 -10.47
CA GLN A 41 5.03 -0.70 -11.22
C GLN A 41 4.24 -1.88 -11.80
N ASN A 42 4.87 -2.68 -12.67
CA ASN A 42 4.17 -3.61 -13.55
C ASN A 42 4.41 -5.08 -13.21
N LYS A 43 5.66 -5.46 -12.91
CA LYS A 43 6.05 -6.85 -12.60
C LYS A 43 6.01 -7.12 -11.10
N ASN A 44 4.82 -7.08 -10.51
CA ASN A 44 4.63 -7.31 -9.08
C ASN A 44 3.35 -8.08 -8.76
N LYS A 45 3.30 -8.56 -7.52
CA LYS A 45 2.19 -9.34 -6.98
C LYS A 45 0.87 -8.56 -6.95
N ASN A 46 0.92 -7.24 -6.78
CA ASN A 46 -0.29 -6.41 -6.74
C ASN A 46 -1.01 -6.44 -8.09
N ILE A 47 -0.29 -6.21 -9.19
CA ILE A 47 -0.83 -6.27 -10.55
C ILE A 47 -1.29 -7.70 -10.88
N SER A 48 -0.52 -8.72 -10.52
CA SER A 48 -0.96 -10.11 -10.74
C SER A 48 -2.26 -10.45 -10.02
N LYS A 49 -2.39 -10.05 -8.75
CA LYS A 49 -3.63 -10.26 -7.98
C LYS A 49 -4.78 -9.45 -8.57
N LEU A 50 -4.52 -8.25 -9.07
CA LEU A 50 -5.52 -7.40 -9.71
C LEU A 50 -6.08 -8.08 -10.95
N PHE A 51 -5.22 -8.60 -11.83
CA PHE A 51 -5.68 -9.33 -13.02
C PHE A 51 -6.48 -10.58 -12.67
N MET A 52 -6.05 -11.35 -11.67
CA MET A 52 -6.84 -12.46 -11.17
C MET A 52 -8.22 -12.01 -10.67
N HIS A 53 -8.27 -10.92 -9.91
CA HIS A 53 -9.53 -10.37 -9.43
C HIS A 53 -10.45 -9.93 -10.58
N ILE A 54 -9.93 -9.17 -11.55
CA ILE A 54 -10.67 -8.70 -12.72
C ILE A 54 -11.30 -9.87 -13.47
N VAL A 55 -10.51 -10.90 -13.80
CA VAL A 55 -10.99 -12.07 -14.53
C VAL A 55 -12.09 -12.82 -13.78
N HIS A 56 -12.09 -12.79 -12.45
CA HIS A 56 -13.14 -13.43 -11.65
C HIS A 56 -14.37 -12.55 -11.37
N THR A 57 -14.25 -11.23 -11.46
CA THR A 57 -15.33 -10.27 -11.14
C THR A 57 -15.92 -9.54 -12.34
N THR A 58 -15.37 -9.73 -13.53
CA THR A 58 -15.83 -9.09 -14.78
C THR A 58 -16.19 -10.12 -15.85
N HIS A 59 -16.59 -9.66 -17.04
CA HIS A 59 -16.83 -10.47 -18.23
C HIS A 59 -15.55 -11.01 -18.87
N ILE A 60 -14.38 -10.44 -18.54
CA ILE A 60 -13.09 -10.87 -19.10
C ILE A 60 -12.80 -12.33 -18.75
N GLU A 61 -12.55 -13.14 -19.78
CA GLU A 61 -12.27 -14.57 -19.66
C GLU A 61 -10.78 -14.85 -19.49
N ARG A 62 -9.93 -14.07 -20.17
CA ARG A 62 -8.49 -14.26 -20.20
C ARG A 62 -7.72 -12.95 -20.26
N ILE A 63 -6.67 -12.87 -19.45
CA ILE A 63 -5.66 -11.80 -19.53
C ILE A 63 -4.30 -12.45 -19.69
N ASP A 64 -3.59 -12.11 -20.76
CA ASP A 64 -2.19 -12.49 -20.98
C ASP A 64 -1.31 -11.26 -20.75
N HIS A 65 -0.37 -11.36 -19.82
CA HIS A 65 0.55 -10.28 -19.46
C HIS A 65 1.98 -10.70 -19.78
N THR A 66 2.56 -10.06 -20.78
CA THR A 66 3.90 -10.36 -21.28
C THR A 66 4.85 -9.20 -20.98
N PHE A 67 6.05 -9.53 -20.50
CA PHE A 67 7.08 -8.55 -20.16
C PHE A 67 8.16 -8.48 -21.23
N CYS A 68 8.52 -7.26 -21.62
CA CYS A 68 9.64 -7.00 -22.50
C CYS A 68 10.98 -7.32 -21.79
N GLU A 69 12.00 -7.66 -22.57
CA GLU A 69 13.36 -7.85 -22.04
C GLU A 69 13.97 -6.52 -21.59
N SER A 70 14.71 -6.54 -20.48
CA SER A 70 15.31 -5.33 -19.91
C SER A 70 16.45 -4.85 -20.81
N GLY A 71 16.23 -3.75 -21.53
CA GLY A 71 17.22 -3.18 -22.44
C GLY A 71 17.09 -1.67 -22.61
N HIS A 72 16.00 -1.14 -23.17
CA HIS A 72 15.96 0.27 -23.62
C HIS A 72 14.54 0.86 -23.70
N SER A 73 13.67 0.56 -22.74
CA SER A 73 12.25 0.93 -22.86
C SER A 73 11.89 2.13 -21.99
N TYR A 74 12.15 3.34 -22.49
CA TYR A 74 11.39 4.51 -22.05
C TYR A 74 10.07 4.48 -22.83
N MET A 75 9.02 3.89 -22.25
CA MET A 75 7.75 3.72 -22.96
C MET A 75 7.01 5.06 -22.95
N GLU A 76 6.25 5.38 -24.01
CA GLU A 76 5.44 6.61 -24.05
C GLU A 76 4.49 6.73 -22.84
N CYS A 77 4.11 5.58 -22.29
CA CYS A 77 3.34 5.46 -21.05
C CYS A 77 3.94 6.24 -19.87
N ASP A 78 5.28 6.31 -19.76
CA ASP A 78 5.95 7.00 -18.65
C ASP A 78 5.68 8.52 -18.66
N ARG A 79 5.61 9.12 -19.86
CA ARG A 79 5.27 10.54 -20.03
C ARG A 79 3.81 10.80 -19.69
N SER A 80 2.91 9.95 -20.19
CA SER A 80 1.47 10.06 -19.91
C SER A 80 1.18 9.92 -18.41
N PHE A 81 1.88 9.01 -17.72
CA PHE A 81 1.68 8.82 -16.29
C PHE A 81 2.15 10.02 -15.46
N ALA A 82 3.25 10.68 -15.87
CA ALA A 82 3.69 11.92 -15.24
C ALA A 82 2.66 13.06 -15.38
N LEU A 83 1.95 13.13 -16.52
CA LEU A 83 0.86 14.09 -16.73
C LEU A 83 -0.37 13.74 -15.88
N ILE A 84 -0.77 12.46 -15.83
CA ILE A 84 -1.90 12.00 -15.02
C ILE A 84 -1.67 12.36 -13.55
N LYS A 85 -0.46 12.17 -13.02
CA LYS A 85 -0.08 12.55 -11.65
C LYS A 85 -0.16 14.04 -11.36
N LYS A 86 0.00 14.90 -12.37
CA LYS A 86 -0.14 16.35 -12.22
C LYS A 86 -1.60 16.79 -12.17
N VAL A 87 -2.48 16.08 -12.88
CA VAL A 87 -3.88 16.47 -13.07
C VAL A 87 -4.81 15.82 -12.02
N HIS A 88 -4.57 14.57 -11.63
CA HIS A 88 -5.45 13.82 -10.75
C HIS A 88 -5.12 14.02 -9.26
N LYS A 89 -6.16 14.03 -8.44
CA LYS A 89 -6.01 14.11 -6.98
C LYS A 89 -5.63 12.74 -6.43
N MET A 90 -4.93 12.75 -5.32
CA MET A 90 -4.46 11.55 -4.62
C MET A 90 -5.57 10.56 -4.25
N ASP A 91 -6.83 11.01 -4.22
CA ASP A 91 -7.98 10.26 -3.75
C ASP A 91 -8.59 9.33 -4.82
N ASP A 92 -8.18 9.47 -6.08
CA ASP A 92 -8.67 8.67 -7.21
C ASP A 92 -8.07 7.25 -7.29
N PHE A 93 -7.01 7.00 -6.52
CA PHE A 93 -6.30 5.72 -6.53
C PHE A 93 -6.88 4.73 -5.52
N LEU A 94 -6.98 3.47 -5.90
CA LEU A 94 -7.48 2.35 -5.11
C LEU A 94 -6.39 1.72 -4.23
N SER A 95 -6.81 1.19 -3.08
CA SER A 95 -5.98 0.41 -2.17
C SER A 95 -6.13 -1.09 -2.45
N PHE A 96 -5.01 -1.78 -2.60
CA PHE A 96 -4.98 -3.24 -2.79
C PHE A 96 -4.78 -4.03 -1.50
N LYS A 97 -4.99 -3.40 -0.34
CA LYS A 97 -4.85 -4.07 0.96
C LYS A 97 -5.79 -5.27 1.08
N SER A 98 -7.08 -5.07 0.85
CA SER A 98 -8.11 -6.12 0.93
C SER A 98 -7.83 -7.25 -0.06
N LEU A 99 -7.33 -6.92 -1.26
CA LEU A 99 -6.97 -7.90 -2.27
C LEU A 99 -5.75 -8.75 -1.86
N ASN A 100 -4.75 -8.13 -1.23
CA ASN A 100 -3.60 -8.83 -0.68
C ASN A 100 -3.95 -9.71 0.53
N GLU A 101 -4.96 -9.31 1.30
CA GLU A 101 -5.52 -10.11 2.38
C GLU A 101 -6.30 -11.32 1.85
N PHE A 102 -6.99 -11.20 0.72
CA PHE A 102 -7.76 -12.28 0.12
C PHE A 102 -6.91 -13.30 -0.67
N VAL A 103 -6.01 -12.81 -1.54
CA VAL A 103 -5.18 -13.66 -2.42
C VAL A 103 -3.83 -13.93 -1.76
N LYS A 104 -3.54 -15.22 -1.52
CA LYS A 104 -2.23 -15.71 -1.08
C LYS A 104 -1.21 -15.57 -2.21
N ASP A 105 0.04 -15.30 -1.85
CA ASP A 105 1.15 -15.40 -2.79
C ASP A 105 1.57 -16.87 -2.92
N PRO A 106 1.38 -17.53 -4.09
CA PRO A 106 1.91 -18.86 -4.28
C PRO A 106 3.44 -18.77 -4.35
N LYS A 107 4.10 -19.66 -3.61
CA LYS A 107 5.57 -19.79 -3.64
C LYS A 107 6.01 -20.90 -4.59
N LYS A 108 5.11 -21.85 -4.84
CA LYS A 108 5.35 -23.05 -5.64
C LYS A 108 4.26 -23.23 -6.69
N ASP A 109 4.58 -24.02 -7.70
CA ASP A 109 3.63 -24.50 -8.69
C ASP A 109 2.96 -25.81 -8.24
N THR A 110 2.03 -26.32 -9.05
CA THR A 110 1.38 -27.62 -8.82
C THR A 110 2.33 -28.81 -8.84
N GLU A 111 3.55 -28.65 -9.33
CA GLU A 111 4.62 -29.65 -9.36
C GLU A 111 5.62 -29.46 -8.20
N ASN A 112 5.29 -28.61 -7.22
CA ASN A 112 6.07 -28.31 -6.03
C ASN A 112 7.44 -27.63 -6.32
N GLN A 113 7.63 -27.08 -7.53
CA GLN A 113 8.81 -26.29 -7.91
C GLN A 113 8.66 -24.84 -7.47
N VAL A 114 9.77 -24.20 -7.13
CA VAL A 114 9.78 -22.80 -6.68
C VAL A 114 9.53 -21.85 -7.86
N ILE A 115 8.52 -20.97 -7.73
CA ILE A 115 8.18 -19.99 -8.77
C ILE A 115 9.25 -18.89 -8.82
N LYS A 116 10.00 -18.85 -9.92
CA LYS A 116 11.00 -17.80 -10.18
C LYS A 116 10.35 -16.58 -10.83
N TRP A 117 9.71 -15.75 -10.01
CA TRP A 117 9.01 -14.51 -10.45
C TRP A 117 9.86 -13.61 -11.35
N ARG A 118 11.15 -13.41 -11.01
CA ARG A 118 12.05 -12.55 -11.80
C ARG A 118 12.28 -13.07 -13.22
N GLN A 119 12.36 -14.39 -13.38
CA GLN A 119 12.64 -15.04 -14.67
C GLN A 119 11.38 -15.29 -15.50
N THR A 120 10.20 -15.13 -14.90
CA THR A 120 8.93 -15.28 -15.61
C THR A 120 8.78 -14.13 -16.60
N LYS A 121 8.50 -14.44 -17.87
CA LYS A 121 8.29 -13.44 -18.93
C LYS A 121 6.82 -13.30 -19.32
N TRP A 122 5.99 -14.28 -19.01
CA TRP A 122 4.58 -14.30 -19.40
C TRP A 122 3.74 -14.87 -18.25
N PHE A 123 2.73 -14.10 -17.81
CA PHE A 123 1.62 -14.60 -16.98
C PHE A 123 0.32 -14.67 -17.78
N SER A 124 -0.47 -15.72 -17.56
CA SER A 124 -1.80 -15.87 -18.14
C SER A 124 -2.81 -16.15 -17.03
N TYR A 125 -3.89 -15.39 -17.02
CA TYR A 125 -4.96 -15.43 -16.01
C TYR A 125 -6.25 -15.87 -16.69
N ARG A 126 -6.96 -16.85 -16.11
CA ARG A 126 -8.15 -17.47 -16.75
C ARG A 126 -9.32 -17.60 -15.77
N LYS A 127 -10.53 -17.29 -16.24
CA LYS A 127 -11.76 -17.24 -15.44
C LYS A 127 -12.20 -18.58 -14.87
N ASN A 128 -11.98 -19.66 -15.63
CA ASN A 128 -12.42 -21.01 -15.26
C ASN A 128 -11.48 -21.73 -14.27
N THR A 129 -10.61 -20.99 -13.56
CA THR A 129 -9.67 -21.55 -12.58
C THR A 129 -9.97 -21.06 -11.16
N THR A 130 -9.54 -21.78 -10.12
CA THR A 130 -9.76 -21.35 -8.73
C THR A 130 -8.64 -20.41 -8.26
N TYR A 131 -8.63 -19.17 -8.72
CA TYR A 131 -7.60 -18.17 -8.41
C TYR A 131 -6.17 -18.75 -8.57
N GLN A 132 -5.86 -19.17 -9.78
CA GLN A 132 -4.53 -19.61 -10.19
C GLN A 132 -4.07 -18.76 -11.36
N PHE A 133 -2.75 -18.68 -11.54
CA PHE A 133 -2.18 -18.11 -12.75
C PHE A 133 -1.26 -19.11 -13.41
N PHE A 134 -1.17 -18.98 -14.72
CA PHE A 134 -0.28 -19.74 -15.57
C PHE A 134 0.94 -18.89 -15.87
N PHE A 135 2.13 -19.47 -15.89
CA PHE A 135 3.34 -18.71 -16.14
C PHE A 135 4.36 -19.48 -16.97
N LYS A 136 5.19 -18.76 -17.72
CA LYS A 136 6.35 -19.31 -18.40
C LYS A 136 7.51 -18.32 -18.45
N SER A 137 8.72 -18.85 -18.54
CA SER A 137 9.97 -18.08 -18.61
C SER A 137 10.38 -17.72 -20.03
N THR A 138 9.72 -18.28 -21.05
CA THR A 138 9.97 -18.00 -22.47
C THR A 138 8.81 -17.23 -23.11
N LEU A 139 9.13 -16.49 -24.16
CA LEU A 139 8.15 -15.80 -25.00
C LEU A 139 7.63 -16.69 -26.14
N GLN A 140 8.28 -17.82 -26.40
CA GLN A 140 7.88 -18.76 -27.44
C GLN A 140 6.52 -19.39 -27.12
N GLU A 141 5.63 -19.42 -28.09
CA GLU A 141 4.26 -19.92 -27.94
C GLU A 141 4.19 -21.44 -27.74
N GLU A 142 5.14 -22.17 -28.32
CA GLU A 142 5.21 -23.64 -28.31
C GLU A 142 5.43 -24.24 -26.91
N PHE A 143 6.03 -23.47 -26.00
CA PHE A 143 6.32 -23.95 -24.66
C PHE A 143 5.08 -23.90 -23.76
N PRO A 144 4.78 -25.00 -23.04
CA PRO A 144 3.62 -25.06 -22.16
C PRO A 144 3.78 -24.11 -20.97
N PHE A 145 2.64 -23.69 -20.42
CA PHE A 145 2.63 -22.90 -19.19
C PHE A 145 2.69 -23.81 -17.97
N PHE A 146 3.46 -23.40 -16.97
CA PHE A 146 3.39 -23.94 -15.63
C PHE A 146 2.18 -23.34 -14.89
N THR A 147 1.61 -24.09 -13.95
CA THR A 147 0.41 -23.67 -13.21
C THR A 147 0.75 -23.38 -11.75
N SER A 148 0.38 -22.20 -11.24
CA SER A 148 0.59 -21.88 -9.83
C SER A 148 -0.26 -22.76 -8.91
N GLU A 149 0.20 -22.96 -7.67
CA GLU A 149 -0.70 -23.41 -6.60
C GLU A 149 -1.92 -22.48 -6.48
N LYS A 150 -3.01 -22.99 -5.87
CA LYS A 150 -4.21 -22.21 -5.59
C LYS A 150 -3.85 -21.02 -4.69
N CYS A 151 -4.22 -19.82 -5.13
CA CYS A 151 -3.93 -18.59 -4.39
C CYS A 151 -5.02 -18.24 -3.36
N THR A 152 -5.94 -19.16 -3.07
CA THR A 152 -7.03 -18.94 -2.09
C THR A 152 -6.52 -19.18 -0.66
N LYS A 153 -6.75 -18.23 0.25
CA LYS A 153 -6.45 -18.40 1.69
C LYS A 153 -7.52 -19.17 2.46
N HIS A 154 -8.76 -19.18 1.96
CA HIS A 154 -9.89 -19.83 2.61
C HIS A 154 -10.16 -21.21 2.00
N VAL A 155 -10.54 -22.17 2.85
CA VAL A 155 -11.08 -23.48 2.45
C VAL A 155 -12.57 -23.29 2.15
N GLY A 156 -12.95 -23.31 0.86
CA GLY A 156 -14.33 -23.06 0.39
C GLY A 156 -14.40 -22.05 -0.75
N ARG A 157 -15.59 -21.85 -1.35
CA ARG A 157 -15.79 -20.85 -2.42
C ARG A 157 -15.63 -19.45 -1.80
N PRO A 158 -14.56 -18.72 -2.11
CA PRO A 158 -14.31 -17.48 -1.42
C PRO A 158 -15.32 -16.42 -1.89
N SER A 159 -15.79 -15.57 -0.96
CA SER A 159 -16.76 -14.51 -1.28
C SER A 159 -16.21 -13.63 -2.40
N ARG A 160 -16.98 -13.50 -3.49
CA ARG A 160 -16.58 -12.75 -4.70
C ARG A 160 -16.60 -11.23 -4.49
N ASN A 161 -17.15 -10.76 -3.38
CA ASN A 161 -17.39 -9.35 -3.12
C ASN A 161 -16.19 -8.73 -2.41
N ILE A 162 -15.10 -8.51 -3.15
CA ILE A 162 -14.00 -7.65 -2.70
C ILE A 162 -14.25 -6.26 -3.30
N THR A 163 -14.57 -5.29 -2.44
CA THR A 163 -14.61 -3.88 -2.84
C THR A 163 -13.23 -3.28 -2.67
N LEU A 164 -12.72 -2.64 -3.72
CA LEU A 164 -11.48 -1.88 -3.66
C LEU A 164 -11.79 -0.48 -3.15
N GLU A 165 -11.22 -0.11 -2.01
CA GLU A 165 -11.45 1.18 -1.35
C GLU A 165 -10.49 2.26 -1.88
N PRO A 166 -10.90 3.54 -1.93
CA PRO A 166 -9.99 4.65 -2.16
C PRO A 166 -8.83 4.62 -1.17
N ARG A 167 -7.62 4.83 -1.70
CA ARG A 167 -6.37 4.71 -0.96
C ARG A 167 -6.15 5.88 -0.01
N ASN A 168 -6.32 7.09 -0.51
CA ASN A 168 -6.12 8.29 0.28
C ASN A 168 -7.51 8.80 0.65
N LYS A 169 -7.83 8.70 1.94
CA LYS A 169 -9.06 9.26 2.50
C LYS A 169 -8.86 10.69 2.99
N GLN A 170 -7.59 11.13 3.14
CA GLN A 170 -7.17 12.44 3.65
C GLN A 170 -5.77 12.80 3.11
N PHE A 171 -5.46 14.10 3.05
CA PHE A 171 -4.12 14.61 2.74
C PHE A 171 -3.05 13.96 3.63
N CYS A 172 -2.08 13.29 3.03
CA CYS A 172 -0.97 12.69 3.77
C CYS A 172 -0.06 13.80 4.30
N LYS A 173 -0.06 14.00 5.63
CA LYS A 173 0.90 14.87 6.33
C LYS A 173 2.33 14.45 5.97
N ILE A 174 3.19 15.42 5.66
CA ILE A 174 4.62 15.14 5.44
C ILE A 174 5.31 14.81 6.77
N LYS A 175 6.34 13.97 6.73
CA LYS A 175 7.13 13.66 7.94
C LYS A 175 7.76 14.94 8.48
N TYR A 176 7.82 15.07 9.80
CA TYR A 176 8.47 16.21 10.47
C TYR A 176 9.90 16.46 9.95
N GLN A 177 10.72 15.40 9.86
CA GLN A 177 12.11 15.52 9.35
C GLN A 177 12.18 16.11 7.94
N LYS A 178 11.23 15.76 7.07
CA LYS A 178 11.19 16.28 5.70
C LYS A 178 10.73 17.73 5.70
N TRP A 179 9.75 18.08 6.53
CA TRP A 179 9.35 19.47 6.72
C TRP A 179 10.50 20.33 7.26
N GLU A 180 11.21 19.86 8.30
CA GLU A 180 12.37 20.53 8.89
C GLU A 180 13.48 20.78 7.86
N ASN A 181 13.78 19.78 7.03
CA ASN A 181 14.72 19.95 5.92
C ASN A 181 14.22 20.99 4.91
N LEU A 182 12.92 21.02 4.58
CA LEU A 182 12.35 22.04 3.71
C LEU A 182 12.42 23.44 4.33
N GLN A 183 12.26 23.56 5.65
CA GLN A 183 12.41 24.85 6.34
C GLN A 183 13.86 25.35 6.27
N GLN A 184 14.85 24.47 6.43
CA GLN A 184 16.28 24.83 6.28
C GLN A 184 16.64 25.29 4.86
N LEU A 185 15.87 24.86 3.86
CA LEU A 185 16.10 25.24 2.47
C LEU A 185 15.43 26.58 2.10
N LEU A 186 14.63 27.18 2.99
CA LEU A 186 13.96 28.44 2.71
C LEU A 186 14.95 29.58 2.44
N ASP A 187 16.13 29.55 3.06
CA ASP A 187 17.19 30.53 2.84
C ASP A 187 17.68 30.58 1.39
N PHE A 188 17.49 29.49 0.63
CA PHE A 188 17.87 29.38 -0.78
C PHE A 188 16.70 29.56 -1.75
N ILE A 189 15.48 29.74 -1.23
CA ILE A 189 14.25 29.85 -2.01
C ILE A 189 13.76 31.30 -1.94
N PRO A 190 13.31 31.90 -3.06
CA PRO A 190 12.74 33.24 -3.04
C PRO A 190 11.59 33.37 -2.02
N PRO A 191 11.51 34.49 -1.26
CA PRO A 191 10.52 34.69 -0.19
C PRO A 191 9.06 34.50 -0.61
N ILE A 192 8.75 34.73 -1.90
CA ILE A 192 7.40 34.57 -2.46
C ILE A 192 6.85 33.13 -2.32
N PHE A 193 7.73 32.13 -2.20
CA PHE A 193 7.32 30.74 -2.05
C PHE A 193 7.33 30.27 -0.59
N HIS A 194 7.79 31.08 0.37
CA HIS A 194 7.95 30.66 1.77
C HIS A 194 6.61 30.30 2.42
N GLU A 195 5.55 31.07 2.14
CA GLU A 195 4.20 30.82 2.63
C GLU A 195 3.68 29.42 2.25
N PHE A 196 4.02 28.96 1.05
CA PHE A 196 3.65 27.62 0.59
C PHE A 196 4.31 26.52 1.45
N TYR A 197 5.62 26.65 1.73
CA TYR A 197 6.37 25.61 2.45
C TYR A 197 6.09 25.61 3.96
N THR A 198 5.82 26.77 4.56
CA THR A 198 5.44 26.87 5.98
C THR A 198 4.04 26.29 6.22
N GLY A 199 3.11 26.49 5.27
CA GLY A 199 1.74 25.99 5.32
C GLY A 199 1.56 24.49 5.04
N LEU A 200 2.63 23.73 4.77
CA LEU A 200 2.52 22.30 4.45
C LEU A 200 2.06 21.48 5.67
N PRO A 201 0.98 20.68 5.57
CA PRO A 201 0.52 19.81 6.65
C PRO A 201 1.60 18.78 6.99
N HIS A 202 2.06 18.76 8.24
CA HIS A 202 3.14 17.87 8.68
C HIS A 202 2.82 17.14 9.99
N GLU A 203 3.50 16.02 10.20
CA GLU A 203 3.42 15.23 11.43
C GLU A 203 4.07 16.03 12.59
N GLU A 204 3.49 15.93 13.79
CA GLU A 204 4.06 16.55 14.99
C GLU A 204 5.42 15.92 15.35
N LYS A 205 6.28 16.70 16.00
CA LYS A 205 7.59 16.24 16.45
C LYS A 205 7.41 15.13 17.48
N VAL A 206 7.74 13.89 17.09
CA VAL A 206 7.74 12.75 18.00
C VAL A 206 8.85 12.97 19.03
N GLY A 207 8.47 13.50 20.20
CA GLY A 207 9.35 13.57 21.35
C GLY A 207 9.74 12.15 21.75
N ARG A 208 11.05 11.88 21.89
CA ARG A 208 11.52 10.67 22.58
C ARG A 208 10.96 10.73 23.99
N ASN A 209 9.99 9.88 24.31
CA ASN A 209 9.52 9.73 25.69
C ASN A 209 10.72 9.45 26.60
N LYS A 210 10.98 10.37 27.53
CA LYS A 210 11.86 10.13 28.67
C LYS A 210 11.33 8.88 29.37
N LYS A 211 12.22 7.91 29.62
CA LYS A 211 12.00 6.77 30.50
C LYS A 211 11.32 7.29 31.78
N ILE A 212 10.07 6.91 32.00
CA ILE A 212 9.42 7.03 33.30
C ILE A 212 10.25 6.15 34.24
N GLN A 213 10.97 6.78 35.17
CA GLN A 213 11.52 6.07 36.32
C GLN A 213 10.32 5.70 37.20
N ILE A 214 9.98 4.41 37.19
CA ILE A 214 9.02 3.85 38.14
C ILE A 214 9.76 3.73 39.47
N ALA A 215 9.53 4.67 40.37
CA ALA A 215 9.82 4.48 41.79
C ALA A 215 8.79 3.47 42.35
N PRO A 216 9.21 2.42 43.09
CA PRO A 216 8.27 1.46 43.66
C PRO A 216 7.51 2.11 44.82
N SER A 217 6.19 2.15 44.70
CA SER A 217 5.26 2.54 45.77
C SER A 217 5.22 1.45 46.86
N PRO A 218 5.36 1.80 48.15
CA PRO A 218 5.18 0.87 49.24
C PRO A 218 3.68 0.60 49.50
N SER A 219 3.40 -0.66 49.76
CA SER A 219 2.12 -1.24 50.18
C SER A 219 1.57 -0.61 51.46
N ALA A 220 0.29 -0.23 51.47
CA ALA A 220 -0.44 0.11 52.69
C ALA A 220 -1.71 -0.75 52.79
N SER A 221 -1.77 -1.56 53.84
CA SER A 221 -2.95 -2.30 54.31
C SER A 221 -3.30 -1.81 55.73
N THR A 222 -4.48 -1.19 55.84
CA THR A 222 -5.48 -1.20 56.93
C THR A 222 -5.03 -1.22 58.41
N SER A 223 -5.39 -0.18 59.18
CA SER A 223 -6.25 -0.31 60.38
C SER A 223 -6.63 1.05 61.05
N LEU A 224 -7.94 1.23 61.20
CA LEU A 224 -8.76 1.89 62.25
C LEU A 224 -8.10 2.54 63.49
N ALA A 225 -8.53 3.78 63.83
CA ALA A 225 -9.15 4.22 65.12
C ALA A 225 -8.88 5.72 65.48
N THR A 226 -9.98 6.45 65.74
CA THR A 226 -10.16 7.83 66.31
C THR A 226 -9.90 7.92 67.83
N PRO A 227 -10.16 9.05 68.56
CA PRO A 227 -9.86 10.49 68.38
C PRO A 227 -9.33 11.17 69.70
N GLU A 228 -8.87 12.44 69.71
CA GLU A 228 -8.94 13.45 70.83
C GLU A 228 -8.11 14.73 70.51
N LYS A 229 -8.72 15.94 70.44
CA LYS A 229 -8.74 17.11 71.38
C LYS A 229 -7.49 18.05 71.37
N GLN A 230 -7.66 19.34 70.97
CA GLN A 230 -7.52 20.62 71.76
C GLN A 230 -6.04 20.99 72.09
N GLU A 231 -5.43 22.16 71.89
CA GLU A 231 -5.70 23.63 72.05
C GLU A 231 -4.80 24.40 71.04
N ASP A 232 -5.19 25.50 70.38
CA ASP A 232 -5.27 26.94 70.78
C ASP A 232 -3.94 27.72 70.90
N ASP A 233 -4.05 29.01 70.53
CA ASP A 233 -3.18 30.19 70.73
C ASP A 233 -2.01 30.51 69.77
N GLY A 234 -2.11 31.70 69.16
CA GLY A 234 -0.92 32.53 68.85
C GLY A 234 -0.96 33.42 67.60
N LEU A 235 -1.65 34.57 67.66
CA LEU A 235 -1.43 35.78 66.83
C LEU A 235 0.06 36.22 66.86
N VAL A 236 0.66 36.92 65.89
CA VAL A 236 0.48 38.34 65.52
C VAL A 236 1.33 38.62 64.25
N SER A 237 0.90 39.65 63.54
CA SER A 237 1.45 40.36 62.38
C SER A 237 2.88 40.90 62.55
N ASP A 238 3.54 41.24 61.44
CA ASP A 238 3.78 42.65 61.09
C ASP A 238 4.41 42.82 59.70
N TYR A 239 4.18 44.03 59.20
CA TYR A 239 4.30 44.57 57.85
C TYR A 239 5.74 44.86 57.38
N ASP A 240 5.81 45.15 56.07
CA ASP A 240 6.83 45.83 55.26
C ASP A 240 8.05 45.05 54.73
#